data_AF-A0A4U0XFV5-F1
#
_entry.id   AF-A0A4U0XFV5-F1
#
_cell.length_a   1.000
_cell.length_b   1.000
_cell.length_c   1.000
_cell.angle_alpha   90.00
_cell.angle_beta   90.00
_cell.angle_gamma   90.00
#
_symmetry.space_group_name_H-M   'P 1'
#
loop_
_entity.id
_entity.type
_entity.pdbx_description
1 polymer ?
#
loop_
_entity_poly.entity_id
_entity_poly.type
_entity_poly.pdbx_seq_one_letter_code
_entity_poly.pdbx_strand_id
1 'polypeptide(L)'
;MATAFYLACKMEESPQHIRLVVSEAHHQWPDLVMADISKLGECEFWLISEMNSQLILHHPYRSLSELQQTFALTTDEASLASSIINDHYLTDLPLLHAPHVMAITAIILAVTLRPNQANLQAHAAATSATAVQDAMQALGRPQLGSSKVTKLIDWLAESSIDMAAVAECTQEMISLYETWESYVEKDCKDRINRFVKALGLDK
;
A
#
# COMPACT_ATOMS: atom_id res chain seq x y z
N MET A 1 -2.52 -2.58 18.72
CA MET A 1 -1.39 -2.15 17.86
C MET A 1 -0.03 -2.54 18.45
N ALA A 2 0.36 -2.07 19.65
CA ALA A 2 1.68 -2.37 20.23
C ALA A 2 2.00 -3.88 20.33
N THR A 3 1.05 -4.71 20.77
CA THR A 3 1.20 -6.18 20.81
C THR A 3 1.42 -6.80 19.43
N ALA A 4 0.68 -6.36 18.41
CA ALA A 4 0.83 -6.87 17.05
C ALA A 4 2.20 -6.50 16.46
N PHE A 5 2.65 -5.26 16.68
CA PHE A 5 4.01 -4.82 16.31
C PHE A 5 5.08 -5.65 17.02
N TYR A 6 4.96 -5.84 18.34
CA TYR A 6 5.90 -6.64 19.12
C TYR A 6 5.97 -8.10 18.62
N LEU A 7 4.82 -8.71 18.34
CA LEU A 7 4.75 -10.07 17.81
C LEU A 7 5.37 -10.15 16.41
N ALA A 8 5.04 -9.22 15.51
CA ALA A 8 5.59 -9.16 14.17
C ALA A 8 7.13 -9.04 14.18
N CYS A 9 7.71 -8.17 15.02
CA CYS A 9 9.16 -8.06 15.18
C CYS A 9 9.81 -9.39 15.60
N LYS A 10 9.16 -10.18 16.45
CA LYS A 10 9.70 -11.50 16.83
C LYS A 10 9.62 -12.50 15.68
N MET A 11 8.56 -12.45 14.88
CA MET A 11 8.35 -13.36 13.74
C MET A 11 9.25 -13.02 12.56
N GLU A 12 9.49 -11.73 12.31
CA GLU A 12 10.35 -11.19 11.24
C GLU A 12 11.84 -11.12 11.65
N GLU A 13 12.26 -11.95 12.62
CA GLU A 13 13.65 -12.06 13.09
C GLU A 13 14.31 -10.72 13.50
N SER A 14 13.51 -9.75 13.92
CA SER A 14 13.95 -8.39 14.34
C SER A 14 13.45 -8.03 15.75
N PRO A 15 13.70 -8.89 16.77
CA PRO A 15 13.05 -8.81 18.07
C PRO A 15 13.37 -7.50 18.82
N GLN A 16 12.33 -6.87 19.36
CA GLN A 16 12.44 -5.69 20.19
C GLN A 16 12.26 -6.02 21.67
N HIS A 17 12.98 -5.34 22.56
CA HIS A 17 12.82 -5.59 24.00
C HIS A 17 11.45 -5.11 24.49
N ILE A 18 10.71 -5.93 25.23
CA ILE A 18 9.32 -5.64 25.63
C ILE A 18 9.17 -4.31 26.40
N ARG A 19 10.14 -3.96 27.27
CA ARG A 19 10.13 -2.67 27.98
C ARG A 19 10.22 -1.46 27.04
N LEU A 20 10.95 -1.59 25.94
CA LEU A 20 11.08 -0.51 24.96
C LEU A 20 9.75 -0.30 24.26
N VAL A 21 9.12 -1.39 23.78
CA VAL A 21 7.82 -1.30 23.09
C VAL A 21 6.73 -0.72 23.98
N VAL A 22 6.66 -1.15 25.25
CA VAL A 22 5.69 -0.59 26.21
C VAL A 22 5.96 0.89 26.48
N SER A 23 7.23 1.27 26.68
CA SER A 23 7.63 2.66 26.92
C SER A 23 7.26 3.57 25.76
N GLU A 24 7.57 3.17 24.52
CA GLU A 24 7.25 3.95 23.33
C GLU A 24 5.74 4.02 23.09
N ALA A 25 5.02 2.91 23.27
CA ALA A 25 3.57 2.91 23.12
C ALA A 25 2.88 3.83 24.14
N HIS A 26 3.32 3.83 25.40
CA HIS A 26 2.81 4.74 26.43
C HIS A 26 3.21 6.20 26.14
N HIS A 27 4.41 6.45 25.59
CA HIS A 27 4.82 7.80 25.21
C HIS A 27 3.93 8.39 24.10
N GLN A 28 3.58 7.58 23.10
CA GLN A 28 2.73 8.01 21.98
C GLN A 28 1.24 8.07 22.33
N TRP A 29 0.76 7.15 23.19
CA TRP A 29 -0.66 7.04 23.56
C TRP A 29 -0.86 6.91 25.08
N PRO A 30 -0.56 7.96 25.85
CA PRO A 30 -0.62 7.92 27.32
C PRO A 30 -2.03 7.62 27.86
N ASP A 31 -3.07 8.06 27.14
CA ASP A 31 -4.47 7.90 27.58
C ASP A 31 -5.08 6.53 27.23
N LEU A 32 -4.41 5.73 26.39
CA LEU A 32 -4.95 4.46 25.86
C LEU A 32 -4.12 3.24 26.25
N VAL A 33 -2.83 3.42 26.55
CA VAL A 33 -1.91 2.32 26.80
C VAL A 33 -1.40 2.43 28.23
N MET A 34 -1.84 1.50 29.08
CA MET A 34 -1.24 1.33 30.40
C MET A 34 0.21 0.84 30.27
N ALA A 35 1.12 1.40 31.06
CA ALA A 35 2.54 1.01 31.09
C ALA A 35 2.79 -0.35 31.81
N ASP A 36 1.92 -1.33 31.63
CA ASP A 36 2.06 -2.66 32.22
C ASP A 36 2.56 -3.69 31.20
N ILE A 37 3.77 -4.19 31.45
CA ILE A 37 4.43 -5.22 30.65
C ILE A 37 3.62 -6.53 30.65
N SER A 38 2.98 -6.85 31.78
CA SER A 38 2.22 -8.08 31.97
C SER A 38 1.03 -8.14 31.02
N LYS A 39 0.35 -7.00 30.84
CA LYS A 39 -0.79 -6.87 29.92
C LYS A 39 -0.39 -7.06 28.46
N LEU A 40 0.78 -6.57 28.06
CA LEU A 40 1.29 -6.82 26.71
C LEU A 40 1.51 -8.32 26.49
N GLY A 41 2.10 -9.03 27.46
CA GLY A 41 2.32 -10.47 27.40
C GLY A 41 1.02 -11.29 27.38
N GLU A 42 0.01 -10.92 28.18
CA GLU A 42 -1.33 -11.53 28.12
C GLU A 42 -1.95 -11.35 26.73
N CYS A 43 -1.97 -10.12 26.21
CA CYS A 43 -2.49 -9.82 24.87
C CYS A 43 -1.72 -10.56 23.77
N GLU A 44 -0.41 -10.75 23.92
CA GLU A 44 0.39 -11.53 22.98
C GLU A 44 -0.09 -12.98 22.91
N PHE A 45 -0.28 -13.60 24.08
CA PHE A 45 -0.80 -14.97 24.16
C PHE A 45 -2.17 -15.10 23.49
N TRP A 46 -3.09 -14.16 23.77
CA TRP A 46 -4.41 -14.14 23.14
C TRP A 46 -4.32 -13.98 21.62
N LEU A 47 -3.46 -13.10 21.12
CA LEU A 47 -3.30 -12.87 19.68
C LEU A 47 -2.77 -14.12 18.96
N ILE A 48 -1.78 -14.80 19.53
CA ILE A 48 -1.24 -16.05 18.97
C ILE A 48 -2.33 -17.14 18.95
N SER A 49 -3.11 -17.24 20.02
CA SER A 49 -4.21 -18.21 20.12
C SER A 49 -5.28 -17.93 19.08
N GLU A 50 -5.71 -16.68 18.91
CA GLU A 50 -6.76 -16.29 17.97
C GLU A 50 -6.33 -16.53 16.52
N MET A 51 -5.07 -16.25 16.18
CA MET A 51 -4.53 -16.53 14.84
C MET A 51 -4.15 -17.99 14.63
N ASN A 52 -4.45 -18.90 15.56
CA ASN A 52 -4.08 -20.32 15.51
C ASN A 52 -2.59 -20.54 15.18
N SER A 53 -1.70 -19.64 15.65
CA SER A 53 -0.26 -19.64 15.33
C SER A 53 0.09 -19.53 13.83
N GLN A 54 -0.82 -19.02 12.99
CA GLN A 54 -0.54 -18.67 11.59
C GLN A 54 0.07 -17.27 11.52
N LEU A 55 1.37 -17.18 11.84
CA LEU A 55 2.06 -15.90 12.05
C LEU A 55 2.93 -15.44 10.86
N ILE A 56 3.09 -16.28 9.83
CA ILE A 56 3.92 -15.99 8.66
C ILE A 56 3.04 -15.40 7.56
N LEU A 57 3.42 -14.22 7.07
CA LEU A 57 2.73 -13.53 5.98
C LEU A 57 3.66 -13.41 4.76
N HIS A 58 3.09 -13.61 3.57
CA HIS A 58 3.82 -13.42 2.31
C HIS A 58 3.48 -12.04 1.74
N HIS A 59 4.48 -11.17 1.64
CA HIS A 59 4.27 -9.79 1.18
C HIS A 59 4.42 -9.60 -0.34
N PRO A 60 3.68 -8.66 -0.96
CA PRO A 60 3.78 -8.36 -2.40
C PRO A 60 5.14 -7.86 -2.89
N TYR A 61 6.00 -7.31 -2.02
CA TYR A 61 7.29 -6.75 -2.41
C TYR A 61 8.23 -7.75 -3.08
N ARG A 62 8.15 -9.02 -2.71
CA ARG A 62 8.93 -10.08 -3.37
C ARG A 62 8.55 -10.18 -4.85
N SER A 63 7.25 -10.28 -5.13
CA SER A 63 6.72 -10.33 -6.50
C SER A 63 7.02 -9.04 -7.27
N LEU A 64 6.94 -7.88 -6.63
CA LEU A 64 7.34 -6.61 -7.27
C LEU A 64 8.81 -6.64 -7.71
N SER A 65 9.71 -7.12 -6.85
CA SER A 65 11.15 -7.18 -7.13
C SER A 65 11.47 -8.15 -8.28
N GLU A 66 10.79 -9.30 -8.33
CA GLU A 66 10.93 -10.29 -9.41
C GLU A 66 10.41 -9.75 -10.76
N LEU A 67 9.27 -9.04 -10.74
CA LEU A 67 8.64 -8.50 -11.95
C LEU A 67 9.29 -7.19 -12.45
N GLN A 68 10.07 -6.51 -11.61
CA GLN A 68 10.70 -5.23 -11.95
C GLN A 68 11.58 -5.33 -13.20
N GLN A 69 12.36 -6.42 -13.32
CA GLN A 69 13.23 -6.65 -14.47
C GLN A 69 12.43 -7.00 -15.73
N THR A 70 11.40 -7.83 -15.59
CA THR A 70 10.53 -8.27 -16.70
C THR A 70 9.84 -7.10 -17.39
N PHE A 71 9.32 -6.14 -16.62
CA PHE A 71 8.63 -4.97 -17.18
C PHE A 71 9.54 -3.76 -17.44
N ALA A 72 10.85 -3.88 -17.17
CA ALA A 72 11.82 -2.79 -17.26
C ALA A 72 11.31 -1.52 -16.55
N LEU A 73 10.84 -1.68 -15.31
CA LEU A 73 10.34 -0.57 -14.50
C LEU A 73 11.50 0.37 -14.17
N THR A 74 11.26 1.66 -14.32
CA THR A 74 12.16 2.70 -13.79
C THR A 74 12.16 2.64 -12.26
N THR A 75 13.22 3.14 -11.63
CA THR A 75 13.31 3.29 -10.17
C THR A 75 12.09 4.04 -9.61
N ASP A 76 11.65 5.03 -10.37
CA ASP A 76 10.51 5.90 -10.12
C ASP A 76 9.15 5.18 -10.14
N GLU A 77 8.93 4.30 -11.12
CA GLU A 77 7.74 3.44 -11.21
C GLU A 77 7.75 2.36 -10.12
N ALA A 78 8.92 1.76 -9.85
CA ALA A 78 9.06 0.77 -8.77
C ALA A 78 8.82 1.39 -7.38
N SER A 79 9.27 2.63 -7.17
CA SER A 79 9.02 3.38 -5.94
C SER A 79 7.53 3.69 -5.78
N LEU A 80 6.86 4.13 -6.85
CA LEU A 80 5.41 4.37 -6.83
C LEU A 80 4.62 3.07 -6.57
N ALA A 81 4.98 1.97 -7.23
CA ALA A 81 4.38 0.66 -6.98
C ALA A 81 4.59 0.21 -5.52
N SER A 82 5.77 0.47 -4.95
CA SER A 82 6.04 0.19 -3.53
C SER A 82 5.16 1.04 -2.61
N SER A 83 4.93 2.32 -2.92
CA SER A 83 3.99 3.17 -2.17
C SER A 83 2.57 2.65 -2.25
N ILE A 84 2.09 2.25 -3.44
CA ILE A 84 0.76 1.63 -3.60
C ILE A 84 0.65 0.33 -2.79
N ILE A 85 1.72 -0.47 -2.75
CA ILE A 85 1.80 -1.65 -1.88
C ILE A 85 1.88 -1.26 -0.39
N ASN A 86 2.35 -0.07 0.00
CA ASN A 86 2.21 0.35 1.40
C ASN A 86 0.75 0.68 1.71
N ASP A 87 0.08 1.36 0.78
CA ASP A 87 -1.28 1.87 0.96
C ASP A 87 -2.33 0.75 0.98
N HIS A 88 -2.14 -0.36 0.25
CA HIS A 88 -3.13 -1.44 0.23
C HIS A 88 -3.32 -2.13 1.59
N TYR A 89 -2.37 -2.01 2.54
CA TYR A 89 -2.57 -2.51 3.91
C TYR A 89 -3.61 -1.70 4.71
N LEU A 90 -4.10 -0.58 4.16
CA LEU A 90 -5.23 0.19 4.69
C LEU A 90 -6.59 -0.40 4.26
N THR A 91 -6.58 -1.42 3.41
CA THR A 91 -7.76 -2.13 2.91
C THR A 91 -7.78 -3.58 3.44
N ASP A 92 -8.82 -4.33 3.10
CA ASP A 92 -8.94 -5.76 3.38
C ASP A 92 -8.34 -6.66 2.28
N LEU A 93 -7.77 -6.08 1.21
CA LEU A 93 -7.16 -6.81 0.09
C LEU A 93 -6.15 -7.89 0.50
N PRO A 94 -5.28 -7.70 1.54
CA PRO A 94 -4.36 -8.76 1.97
C PRO A 94 -5.04 -10.05 2.43
N LEU A 95 -6.34 -10.00 2.79
CA LEU A 95 -7.12 -11.15 3.23
C LEU A 95 -7.91 -11.80 2.08
N LEU A 96 -8.13 -11.07 0.99
CA LEU A 96 -8.98 -11.49 -0.13
C LEU A 96 -8.18 -12.01 -1.33
N HIS A 97 -7.00 -11.43 -1.58
CA HIS A 97 -6.22 -11.72 -2.78
C HIS A 97 -4.78 -12.12 -2.46
N ALA A 98 -4.20 -12.92 -3.36
CA ALA A 98 -2.82 -13.37 -3.23
C ALA A 98 -1.83 -12.20 -3.46
N PRO A 99 -0.65 -12.21 -2.79
CA PRO A 99 0.28 -11.08 -2.81
C PRO A 99 0.83 -10.73 -4.21
N HIS A 100 0.95 -11.73 -5.10
CA HIS A 100 1.39 -11.50 -6.47
C HIS A 100 0.37 -10.70 -7.29
N VAL A 101 -0.93 -10.91 -7.07
CA VAL A 101 -2.01 -10.14 -7.72
C VAL A 101 -1.90 -8.67 -7.32
N MET A 102 -1.70 -8.39 -6.03
CA MET A 102 -1.52 -7.02 -5.55
C MET A 102 -0.26 -6.35 -6.13
N ALA A 103 0.86 -7.09 -6.25
CA ALA A 103 2.07 -6.55 -6.88
C ALA A 103 1.82 -6.15 -8.34
N ILE A 104 1.07 -6.96 -9.09
CA ILE A 104 0.69 -6.68 -10.48
C ILE A 104 -0.23 -5.45 -10.56
N THR A 105 -1.27 -5.39 -9.71
CA THR A 105 -2.16 -4.23 -9.62
C THR A 105 -1.37 -2.95 -9.33
N ALA A 106 -0.42 -2.99 -8.38
CA ALA A 106 0.42 -1.85 -8.06
C ALA A 106 1.31 -1.40 -9.24
N ILE A 107 1.87 -2.35 -10.00
CA ILE A 107 2.65 -2.05 -11.21
C ILE A 107 1.76 -1.42 -12.30
N ILE A 108 0.55 -1.96 -12.52
CA ILE A 108 -0.41 -1.42 -13.49
C ILE A 108 -0.75 0.03 -13.13
N LEU A 109 -1.10 0.29 -11.86
CA LEU A 109 -1.41 1.64 -11.39
C LEU A 109 -0.20 2.57 -11.52
N ALA A 110 1.00 2.13 -11.14
CA ALA A 110 2.20 2.95 -11.24
C ALA A 110 2.55 3.34 -12.69
N VAL A 111 2.44 2.41 -13.63
CA VAL A 111 2.74 2.65 -15.06
C VAL A 111 1.65 3.45 -15.76
N THR A 112 0.38 3.32 -15.34
CA THR A 112 -0.76 4.03 -15.97
C THR A 112 -0.96 5.45 -15.44
N LEU A 113 -0.58 5.75 -14.20
CA LEU A 113 -0.71 7.09 -13.60
C LEU A 113 0.41 8.07 -14.02
N ARG A 114 1.57 7.57 -14.45
CA ARG A 114 2.75 8.36 -14.86
C ARG A 114 2.73 9.04 -16.24
N PRO A 115 2.09 8.55 -17.32
CA PRO A 115 2.17 9.16 -18.65
C PRO A 115 1.69 10.62 -18.67
N ASN A 116 0.82 10.98 -17.74
CA ASN A 116 0.24 12.32 -17.67
C ASN A 116 1.23 13.38 -17.18
N GLN A 117 2.18 13.04 -16.29
CA GLN A 117 3.16 14.02 -15.78
C GLN A 117 4.22 14.40 -16.82
N ALA A 118 4.63 13.47 -17.68
CA ALA A 118 5.57 13.74 -18.77
C ALA A 118 4.96 14.67 -19.83
N ASN A 119 3.67 14.48 -20.16
CA ASN A 119 2.96 15.35 -21.11
C ASN A 119 2.69 16.76 -20.53
N LEU A 120 2.43 16.88 -19.23
CA LEU A 120 2.29 18.17 -18.56
C LEU A 120 3.60 18.98 -18.55
N GLN A 121 4.75 18.32 -18.37
CA GLN A 121 6.07 18.96 -18.48
C GLN A 121 6.44 19.30 -19.94
N ALA A 122 6.02 18.48 -20.91
CA ALA A 122 6.19 18.78 -22.34
C ALA A 122 5.36 19.99 -22.80
N HIS A 123 4.17 20.21 -22.23
CA HIS A 123 3.37 21.43 -22.48
C HIS A 123 4.01 22.69 -21.90
N ALA A 124 4.71 22.60 -20.76
CA ALA A 124 5.49 23.72 -20.21
C ALA A 124 6.71 24.10 -21.08
N ALA A 125 7.24 23.15 -21.87
CA ALA A 125 8.40 23.34 -22.75
C ALA A 125 8.05 23.70 -24.22
N ALA A 126 6.75 23.76 -24.57
CA ALA A 126 6.27 23.93 -25.95
C ALA A 126 6.30 25.38 -26.49
N THR A 127 7.10 26.29 -25.92
CA THR A 127 7.26 27.66 -26.42
C THR A 127 8.21 27.77 -27.63
N SER A 128 8.76 26.65 -28.12
CA SER A 128 9.65 26.63 -29.28
C SER A 128 8.91 26.20 -30.56
N ALA A 129 9.05 26.98 -31.63
CA ALA A 129 8.37 26.77 -32.92
C ALA A 129 8.71 25.43 -33.61
N THR A 130 9.81 24.78 -33.24
CA THR A 130 10.20 23.43 -33.68
C THR A 130 9.40 22.32 -33.00
N ALA A 131 8.89 22.54 -31.78
CA ALA A 131 8.10 21.55 -31.05
C ALA A 131 6.68 21.34 -31.62
N VAL A 132 6.17 22.34 -32.36
CA VAL A 132 4.84 22.29 -33.00
C VAL A 132 4.81 21.27 -34.14
N GLN A 133 5.93 21.06 -34.82
CA GLN A 133 6.03 20.15 -35.96
C GLN A 133 6.12 18.67 -35.53
N ASP A 134 6.83 18.39 -34.42
CA ASP A 134 6.86 17.06 -33.78
C ASP A 134 5.52 16.74 -33.08
N ALA A 135 4.86 17.73 -32.47
CA ALA A 135 3.55 17.56 -31.86
C ALA A 135 2.48 17.15 -32.90
N MET A 136 2.57 17.66 -34.13
CA MET A 136 1.63 17.34 -35.20
C MET A 136 1.85 15.93 -35.80
N GLN A 137 3.07 15.37 -35.70
CA GLN A 137 3.32 13.96 -36.03
C GLN A 137 2.88 13.00 -34.91
N ALA A 138 2.86 13.45 -33.65
CA ALA A 138 2.36 12.68 -32.51
C ALA A 138 0.82 12.53 -32.48
N LEU A 139 0.09 13.45 -33.12
CA LEU A 139 -1.38 13.44 -33.22
C LEU A 139 -1.96 12.39 -34.19
N GLY A 140 -1.11 11.71 -34.99
CA GLY A 140 -1.54 10.77 -36.03
C GLY A 140 -1.42 9.28 -35.68
N ARG A 141 -0.92 8.92 -34.50
CA ARG A 141 -0.89 7.53 -34.01
C ARG A 141 -1.97 7.34 -32.95
N PRO A 142 -2.75 6.24 -32.97
CA PRO A 142 -3.63 5.93 -31.85
C PRO A 142 -2.73 5.79 -30.61
N GLN A 143 -2.81 6.76 -29.70
CA GLN A 143 -2.07 6.82 -28.44
C GLN A 143 -2.62 5.78 -27.44
N LEU A 144 -2.66 4.51 -27.82
CA LEU A 144 -2.94 3.42 -26.86
C LEU A 144 -1.64 3.07 -26.12
N GLY A 145 -1.36 3.82 -25.05
CA GLY A 145 -0.39 3.45 -24.02
C GLY A 145 1.09 3.72 -24.35
N SER A 146 1.89 3.88 -23.31
CA SER A 146 3.35 3.79 -23.45
C SER A 146 3.72 2.38 -23.94
N SER A 147 4.87 2.20 -24.62
CA SER A 147 5.33 0.87 -25.05
C SER A 147 5.47 -0.14 -23.90
N LYS A 148 5.54 0.33 -22.65
CA LYS A 148 5.50 -0.50 -21.43
C LYS A 148 4.10 -1.00 -21.10
N VAL A 149 3.07 -0.16 -21.27
CA VAL A 149 1.66 -0.56 -21.08
C VAL A 149 1.29 -1.67 -22.05
N THR A 150 1.69 -1.56 -23.32
CA THR A 150 1.46 -2.63 -24.32
C THR A 150 2.14 -3.93 -23.90
N LYS A 151 3.42 -3.89 -23.52
CA LYS A 151 4.14 -5.08 -23.02
C LYS A 151 3.48 -5.70 -21.80
N LEU A 152 2.96 -4.89 -20.90
CA LEU A 152 2.26 -5.36 -19.70
C LEU A 152 0.95 -6.07 -20.09
N ILE A 153 0.18 -5.50 -21.01
CA ILE A 153 -1.05 -6.11 -21.53
C ILE A 153 -0.75 -7.44 -22.23
N ASP A 154 0.28 -7.47 -23.09
CA ASP A 154 0.68 -8.69 -23.80
C ASP A 154 1.10 -9.79 -22.80
N TRP A 155 1.90 -9.44 -21.79
CA TRP A 155 2.30 -10.37 -20.75
C TRP A 155 1.12 -10.87 -19.91
N LEU A 156 0.17 -9.98 -19.56
CA LEU A 156 -1.04 -10.37 -18.83
C LEU A 156 -1.90 -11.33 -19.65
N ALA A 157 -2.03 -11.10 -20.95
CA ALA A 157 -2.80 -11.94 -21.85
C ALA A 157 -2.21 -13.37 -21.99
N GLU A 158 -0.88 -13.49 -21.90
CA GLU A 158 -0.18 -14.78 -21.91
C GLU A 158 -0.15 -15.45 -20.52
N SER A 159 -0.36 -14.68 -19.46
CA SER A 159 -0.32 -15.16 -18.08
C SER A 159 -1.65 -15.79 -17.65
N SER A 160 -1.60 -16.77 -16.75
CA SER A 160 -2.80 -17.37 -16.13
C SER A 160 -3.30 -16.57 -14.92
N ILE A 161 -3.13 -15.25 -14.92
CA ILE A 161 -3.49 -14.39 -13.80
C ILE A 161 -4.98 -14.09 -13.86
N ASP A 162 -5.63 -14.11 -12.70
CA ASP A 162 -7.03 -13.74 -12.58
C ASP A 162 -7.23 -12.24 -12.76
N MET A 163 -7.69 -11.86 -13.95
CA MET A 163 -7.97 -10.47 -14.28
C MET A 163 -9.17 -9.89 -13.51
N ALA A 164 -10.09 -10.72 -13.02
CA ALA A 164 -11.18 -10.25 -12.17
C ALA A 164 -10.62 -9.78 -10.83
N ALA A 165 -9.73 -10.57 -10.21
CA ALA A 165 -9.04 -10.17 -8.98
C ALA A 165 -8.20 -8.90 -9.16
N VAL A 166 -7.50 -8.74 -10.29
CA VAL A 166 -6.75 -7.51 -10.59
C VAL A 166 -7.69 -6.30 -10.68
N ALA A 167 -8.86 -6.44 -11.31
CA ALA A 167 -9.85 -5.39 -11.42
C ALA A 167 -10.47 -5.02 -10.07
N GLU A 168 -10.78 -6.01 -9.22
CA GLU A 168 -11.28 -5.81 -7.86
C GLU A 168 -10.25 -5.07 -6.99
N CYS A 169 -9.00 -5.52 -6.97
CA CYS A 169 -7.91 -4.81 -6.27
C CYS A 169 -7.77 -3.37 -6.78
N THR A 170 -7.87 -3.15 -8.09
CA THR A 170 -7.76 -1.81 -8.68
C THR A 170 -8.89 -0.90 -8.21
N GLN A 171 -10.12 -1.41 -8.23
CA GLN A 171 -11.31 -0.68 -7.80
C GLN A 171 -11.20 -0.29 -6.32
N GLU A 172 -10.80 -1.23 -5.46
CA GLU A 172 -10.65 -0.97 -4.02
C GLU A 172 -9.57 0.07 -3.73
N MET A 173 -8.43 0.03 -4.45
CA MET A 173 -7.40 1.06 -4.32
C MET A 173 -7.90 2.45 -4.75
N ILE A 174 -8.69 2.55 -5.81
CA ILE A 174 -9.30 3.82 -6.22
C ILE A 174 -10.26 4.32 -5.15
N SER A 175 -11.13 3.45 -4.63
CA SER A 175 -12.08 3.78 -3.57
C SER A 175 -11.40 4.19 -2.25
N LEU A 176 -10.27 3.57 -1.91
CA LEU A 176 -9.42 4.00 -0.80
C LEU A 176 -8.95 5.44 -1.01
N TYR A 177 -8.39 5.75 -2.17
CA TYR A 177 -7.85 7.08 -2.45
C TYR A 177 -8.93 8.17 -2.43
N GLU A 178 -10.12 7.89 -2.97
CA GLU A 178 -11.27 8.80 -2.87
C GLU A 178 -11.69 9.05 -1.41
N THR A 179 -11.77 7.99 -0.61
CA THR A 179 -12.14 8.11 0.82
C THR A 179 -11.09 8.90 1.60
N TRP A 180 -9.81 8.69 1.28
CA TRP A 180 -8.68 9.34 1.93
C TRP A 180 -8.71 10.87 1.77
N GLU A 181 -9.23 11.40 0.67
CA GLU A 181 -9.40 12.86 0.47
C GLU A 181 -10.36 13.48 1.48
N SER A 182 -11.36 12.71 1.94
CA SER A 182 -12.37 13.15 2.90
C SER A 182 -12.03 12.84 4.36
N TYR A 183 -10.90 12.18 4.61
CA TYR A 183 -10.50 11.75 5.95
C TYR A 183 -10.14 12.93 6.86
N VAL A 184 -10.74 12.94 8.06
CA VAL A 184 -10.46 13.94 9.11
C VAL A 184 -10.06 13.24 10.39
N GLU A 185 -8.76 13.29 10.72
CA GLU A 185 -8.19 12.62 11.89
C GLU A 185 -8.86 13.01 13.21
N LYS A 186 -9.23 14.29 13.34
CA LYS A 186 -9.88 14.82 14.55
C LYS A 186 -11.20 14.10 14.85
N ASP A 187 -12.02 13.87 13.84
CA ASP A 187 -13.33 13.25 14.01
C ASP A 187 -13.19 11.79 14.46
N CYS A 188 -12.18 11.07 13.95
CA CYS A 188 -11.85 9.72 14.39
C CYS A 188 -11.37 9.71 15.85
N LYS A 189 -10.43 10.59 16.22
CA LYS A 189 -9.93 10.70 17.61
C LYS A 189 -11.03 11.02 18.60
N ASP A 190 -11.91 11.97 18.28
CA ASP A 190 -13.02 12.36 19.15
C ASP A 190 -13.99 11.20 19.37
N ARG A 191 -14.26 10.38 18.34
CA ARG A 191 -15.10 9.18 18.45
C ARG A 191 -14.46 8.11 19.35
N ILE A 192 -13.18 7.83 19.17
CA ILE A 192 -12.44 6.86 20.01
C ILE A 192 -12.43 7.32 21.46
N ASN A 193 -12.13 8.59 21.73
CA ASN A 193 -12.09 9.13 23.09
C ASN A 193 -13.46 9.06 23.78
N ARG A 194 -14.56 9.31 23.04
CA ARG A 194 -15.91 9.13 23.59
C ARG A 194 -16.20 7.68 23.94
N PHE A 195 -15.78 6.73 23.10
CA PHE A 195 -15.95 5.30 23.34
C PHE A 195 -15.20 4.84 24.59
N VAL A 196 -13.92 5.22 24.71
CA VAL A 196 -13.06 4.87 25.86
C VAL A 196 -13.66 5.41 27.16
N LYS A 197 -14.09 6.68 27.17
CA LYS A 197 -14.73 7.30 28.32
C LYS A 197 -16.07 6.66 28.68
N ALA A 198 -16.88 6.29 27.70
CA ALA A 198 -18.17 5.65 27.93
C ALA A 198 -18.04 4.28 28.62
N LEU A 199 -16.93 3.57 28.34
CA LEU A 199 -16.62 2.28 28.95
C LEU A 199 -15.80 2.38 30.24
N GLY A 200 -15.39 3.59 30.66
CA GLY A 200 -14.53 3.79 31.83
C GLY A 200 -13.16 3.12 31.70
N LEU A 201 -12.66 2.98 30.48
CA LEU A 201 -11.36 2.38 30.16
C LEU A 201 -10.19 3.37 30.30
N ASP A 202 -10.48 4.59 30.76
CA ASP A 202 -9.51 5.66 31.02
C ASP A 202 -8.82 5.55 32.39
N LYS A 203 -9.12 4.51 33.18
CA LYS A 203 -8.67 4.34 34.57
C LYS A 203 -7.90 3.05 34.80
#